data_AF-Q0DXH5-F1
#
_entry.id   AF-Q0DXH5-F1
#
_cell.length_a   1.000
_cell.length_b   1.000
_cell.length_c   1.000
_cell.angle_alpha   90.00
_cell.angle_beta   90.00
_cell.angle_gamma   90.00
#
_symmetry.space_group_name_H-M   'P 1'
#
loop_
_entity.id
_entity.type
_entity.pdbx_description
1 polymer ?
#
loop_
_entity_poly.entity_id
_entity_poly.type
_entity_poly.pdbx_seq_one_letter_code
_entity_poly.pdbx_strand_id
1 'polypeptide(L)'
;MATLTVPAAVPPVAEDCEQLRKAFKGWGTNEKLIISILAHRDAAQRRAIRRAYAEAYGEELLRALNDEIHGKFERAVIQWTLDPAERDAVLANEEARKWHPGGRALVEIACTRTPSQLFAAKQAYHERFKRSLEEDVAAHITGDYRKLLVPLVTVYRYDGPEVNTSLAHSEAKILHEKIHDKAYSDDEIIRILTTRSKAQLLATFNSYNDQFGHPITKDLKADPKDEFLGTLRAIIRCFTCPDRYFEKVIRLALGGMGTDENSLTRIITTRAEVDLKLIKEAYQKRNSVPLERAVAKDTTRDYEDILLALLGAE
;
A
#
# COMPACT_ATOMS: atom_id res chain seq x y z
N MET A 1 9.92 -0.52 -11.03
CA MET A 1 10.36 -1.90 -11.32
C MET A 1 9.31 -2.86 -10.78
N ALA A 2 8.46 -3.39 -11.64
CA ALA A 2 7.40 -4.33 -11.28
C ALA A 2 7.92 -5.76 -11.17
N THR A 3 7.18 -6.62 -10.46
CA THR A 3 7.39 -8.08 -10.40
C THR A 3 6.34 -8.86 -11.18
N LEU A 4 5.20 -8.22 -11.51
CA LEU A 4 4.18 -8.83 -12.35
C LEU A 4 4.78 -9.33 -13.67
N THR A 5 4.57 -10.62 -13.96
CA THR A 5 4.94 -11.25 -15.23
C THR A 5 3.68 -11.41 -16.09
N VAL A 6 3.66 -10.76 -17.26
CA VAL A 6 2.58 -10.90 -18.26
C VAL A 6 3.11 -11.76 -19.41
N PRO A 7 2.34 -12.74 -19.91
CA PRO A 7 2.76 -13.57 -21.04
C PRO A 7 3.04 -12.72 -22.28
N ALA A 8 4.03 -13.13 -23.09
CA ALA A 8 4.36 -12.42 -24.33
C ALA A 8 3.19 -12.39 -25.33
N ALA A 9 2.39 -13.46 -25.35
CA ALA A 9 1.14 -13.55 -26.08
C ALA A 9 -0.01 -13.63 -25.07
N VAL A 10 -0.78 -12.56 -24.95
CA VAL A 10 -1.93 -12.49 -24.06
C VAL A 10 -3.16 -13.02 -24.81
N PRO A 11 -3.87 -14.03 -24.26
CA PRO A 11 -5.11 -14.54 -24.86
C PRO A 11 -6.15 -13.43 -25.08
N PRO A 12 -7.07 -13.60 -26.04
CA PRO A 12 -8.23 -12.71 -26.16
C PRO A 12 -9.00 -12.64 -24.85
N VAL A 13 -9.51 -11.46 -24.50
CA VAL A 13 -10.26 -11.26 -23.24
C VAL A 13 -11.44 -12.22 -23.10
N ALA A 14 -12.11 -12.58 -24.20
CA ALA A 14 -13.20 -13.54 -24.20
C ALA A 14 -12.75 -14.96 -23.77
N GLU A 15 -11.54 -15.37 -24.15
CA GLU A 15 -10.96 -16.66 -23.75
C GLU A 15 -10.65 -16.65 -22.25
N ASP A 16 -10.04 -15.58 -21.73
CA ASP A 16 -9.83 -15.42 -20.27
C ASP A 16 -11.16 -15.50 -19.50
N CYS A 17 -12.22 -14.84 -20.02
CA CYS A 17 -13.54 -14.89 -19.41
C CYS A 17 -14.14 -16.30 -19.43
N GLU A 18 -14.00 -17.05 -20.53
CA GLU A 18 -14.43 -18.44 -20.64
C GLU A 18 -13.67 -19.35 -19.66
N GLN A 19 -12.35 -19.22 -19.59
CA GLN A 19 -11.54 -20.02 -18.68
C GLN A 19 -11.83 -19.69 -17.21
N LEU A 20 -12.06 -18.42 -16.85
CA LEU A 20 -12.50 -18.05 -15.50
C LEU A 20 -13.90 -18.62 -15.21
N ARG A 21 -14.85 -18.54 -16.15
CA ARG A 21 -16.17 -19.15 -15.98
C ARG A 21 -16.08 -20.66 -15.78
N LYS A 22 -15.17 -21.31 -16.49
CA LYS A 22 -14.87 -22.74 -16.32
C LYS A 22 -14.23 -23.03 -14.96
N ALA A 23 -13.38 -22.14 -14.45
CA ALA A 23 -12.74 -22.31 -13.14
C ALA A 23 -13.75 -22.34 -11.99
N PHE A 24 -14.90 -21.69 -12.13
CA PHE A 24 -15.99 -21.66 -11.15
C PHE A 24 -17.04 -22.76 -11.36
N LYS A 25 -16.96 -23.52 -12.46
CA LYS A 25 -18.03 -24.45 -12.84
C LYS A 25 -17.83 -25.81 -12.19
N GLY A 26 -18.82 -26.24 -11.42
CA GLY A 26 -18.91 -27.61 -10.91
C GLY A 26 -18.92 -27.65 -9.39
N TRP A 27 -18.44 -28.76 -8.82
CA TRP A 27 -18.30 -28.88 -7.37
C TRP A 27 -16.86 -28.50 -6.99
N GLY A 28 -16.71 -27.36 -6.33
CA GLY A 28 -15.41 -26.75 -6.02
C GLY A 28 -14.91 -25.82 -7.13
N THR A 29 -13.78 -25.17 -6.86
CA THR A 29 -13.19 -24.13 -7.70
C THR A 29 -11.83 -24.61 -8.21
N ASN A 30 -11.40 -24.14 -9.39
CA ASN A 30 -10.04 -24.36 -9.89
C ASN A 30 -9.17 -23.13 -9.62
N GLU A 31 -8.67 -23.02 -8.39
CA GLU A 31 -7.89 -21.87 -7.91
C GLU A 31 -6.62 -21.65 -8.75
N LYS A 32 -5.97 -22.73 -9.19
CA LYS A 32 -4.79 -22.66 -10.06
C LYS A 32 -5.08 -21.97 -11.39
N LEU A 33 -6.25 -22.21 -11.99
CA LEU A 33 -6.65 -21.54 -13.23
C LEU A 33 -6.99 -20.07 -13.00
N ILE A 34 -7.55 -19.72 -11.84
CA ILE A 34 -7.76 -18.31 -11.46
C ILE A 34 -6.41 -17.59 -11.37
N ILE A 35 -5.44 -18.19 -10.69
CA ILE A 35 -4.10 -17.62 -10.50
C ILE A 35 -3.37 -17.48 -11.85
N SER A 36 -3.36 -18.53 -12.67
CA SER A 36 -2.64 -18.53 -13.96
C SER A 36 -3.15 -17.46 -14.94
N ILE A 37 -4.39 -17.01 -14.78
CA ILE A 37 -4.95 -15.89 -15.52
C ILE A 37 -4.69 -14.59 -14.75
N LEU A 38 -5.35 -14.39 -13.61
CA LEU A 38 -5.43 -13.08 -12.97
C LEU A 38 -4.07 -12.59 -12.46
N ALA A 39 -3.22 -13.46 -11.90
CA ALA A 39 -1.89 -13.08 -11.42
C ALA A 39 -0.91 -12.74 -12.55
N HIS A 40 -1.31 -12.95 -13.82
CA HIS A 40 -0.52 -12.71 -15.02
C HIS A 40 -1.22 -11.76 -16.01
N ARG A 41 -2.07 -10.88 -15.48
CA ARG A 41 -2.71 -9.78 -16.24
C ARG A 41 -2.45 -8.46 -15.52
N ASP A 42 -2.15 -7.42 -16.28
CA ASP A 42 -2.00 -6.05 -15.74
C ASP A 42 -3.35 -5.41 -15.39
N ALA A 43 -3.33 -4.25 -14.74
CA ALA A 43 -4.55 -3.54 -14.35
C ALA A 43 -5.51 -3.26 -15.52
N ALA A 44 -4.99 -2.92 -16.71
CA ALA A 44 -5.83 -2.64 -17.88
C ALA A 44 -6.51 -3.92 -18.40
N GLN A 45 -5.77 -5.03 -18.43
CA GLN A 45 -6.28 -6.35 -18.81
C GLN A 45 -7.29 -6.88 -17.80
N ARG A 46 -7.01 -6.81 -16.49
CA ARG A 46 -7.97 -7.21 -15.43
C ARG A 46 -9.25 -6.41 -15.50
N ARG A 47 -9.17 -5.10 -15.79
CA ARG A 47 -10.34 -4.24 -16.02
C ARG A 47 -11.14 -4.69 -17.25
N ALA A 48 -10.46 -4.98 -18.37
CA ALA A 48 -11.12 -5.47 -19.58
C ALA A 48 -11.80 -6.82 -19.36
N ILE A 49 -11.15 -7.76 -18.67
CA ILE A 49 -11.72 -9.05 -18.28
C ILE A 49 -12.97 -8.86 -17.43
N ARG A 50 -12.93 -8.03 -16.38
CA ARG A 50 -14.11 -7.75 -15.54
C ARG A 50 -15.30 -7.25 -16.36
N ARG A 51 -15.06 -6.30 -17.27
CA ARG A 51 -16.10 -5.74 -18.14
C ARG A 51 -16.67 -6.79 -19.09
N ALA A 52 -15.81 -7.50 -19.81
CA ALA A 52 -16.22 -8.53 -20.76
C ALA A 52 -16.95 -9.70 -20.07
N TYR A 53 -16.53 -10.08 -18.86
CA TYR A 53 -17.20 -11.12 -18.07
C TYR A 53 -18.63 -10.71 -17.71
N ALA A 54 -18.83 -9.45 -17.28
CA ALA A 54 -20.15 -8.92 -17.00
C ALA A 54 -21.04 -8.83 -18.25
N GLU A 55 -20.48 -8.39 -19.38
CA GLU A 55 -21.19 -8.34 -20.66
C GLU A 55 -21.57 -9.73 -21.18
N ALA A 56 -20.69 -10.73 -21.05
CA ALA A 56 -20.91 -12.08 -21.57
C ALA A 56 -21.84 -12.94 -20.70
N TYR A 57 -21.77 -12.81 -19.37
CA TYR A 57 -22.46 -13.71 -18.44
C TYR A 57 -23.51 -13.03 -17.57
N GLY A 58 -23.67 -11.71 -17.64
CA GLY A 58 -24.64 -10.96 -16.83
C GLY A 58 -24.31 -10.95 -15.34
N GLU A 59 -23.06 -11.20 -14.96
CA GLU A 59 -22.60 -11.33 -13.59
C GLU A 59 -21.26 -10.61 -13.40
N GLU A 60 -21.06 -9.91 -12.29
CA GLU A 60 -19.78 -9.26 -12.02
C GLU A 60 -18.72 -10.27 -11.57
N LEU A 61 -17.55 -10.25 -12.23
CA LEU A 61 -16.46 -11.19 -11.91
C LEU A 61 -16.02 -11.15 -10.44
N LEU A 62 -15.96 -9.98 -9.81
CA LEU A 62 -15.58 -9.88 -8.39
C LEU A 62 -16.60 -10.53 -7.46
N ARG A 63 -17.89 -10.51 -7.85
CA ARG A 63 -18.94 -11.20 -7.10
C ARG A 63 -18.82 -12.71 -7.27
N ALA A 64 -18.65 -13.17 -8.51
CA ALA A 64 -18.41 -14.59 -8.79
C ALA A 64 -17.20 -15.11 -8.00
N LEU A 65 -16.11 -14.35 -7.92
CA LEU A 65 -14.94 -14.71 -7.11
C LEU A 65 -15.29 -14.82 -5.61
N ASN A 66 -15.99 -13.84 -5.02
CA ASN A 66 -16.36 -13.91 -3.60
C ASN A 66 -17.28 -15.11 -3.27
N ASP A 67 -18.13 -15.51 -4.22
CA ASP A 67 -19.05 -16.63 -4.03
C ASP A 67 -18.32 -17.99 -4.11
N GLU A 68 -17.19 -18.07 -4.82
CA GLU A 68 -16.49 -19.33 -5.16
C GLU A 68 -15.20 -19.58 -4.38
N ILE A 69 -14.54 -18.54 -3.85
CA ILE A 69 -13.30 -18.66 -3.10
C ILE A 69 -13.39 -17.90 -1.78
N HIS A 70 -12.68 -18.37 -0.75
CA HIS A 70 -12.82 -17.84 0.61
C HIS A 70 -11.50 -17.55 1.32
N GLY A 71 -11.56 -16.62 2.28
CA GLY A 71 -10.51 -16.40 3.27
C GLY A 71 -9.31 -15.62 2.72
N LYS A 72 -8.09 -16.06 3.05
CA LYS A 72 -6.85 -15.33 2.70
C LYS A 72 -6.61 -15.30 1.20
N PHE A 73 -6.92 -16.41 0.52
CA PHE A 73 -6.82 -16.51 -0.93
C PHE A 73 -7.79 -15.56 -1.63
N GLU A 74 -9.08 -15.60 -1.25
CA GLU A 74 -10.09 -14.64 -1.71
C GLU A 74 -9.63 -13.20 -1.55
N ARG A 75 -9.16 -12.83 -0.35
CA ARG A 75 -8.68 -11.47 -0.08
C ARG A 75 -7.56 -11.06 -1.04
N ALA A 76 -6.59 -11.93 -1.29
CA ALA A 76 -5.49 -11.66 -2.22
C ALA A 76 -5.98 -11.51 -3.67
N VAL A 77 -6.82 -12.43 -4.14
CA VAL A 77 -7.39 -12.42 -5.49
C VAL A 77 -8.23 -11.16 -5.70
N ILE A 78 -9.14 -10.83 -4.78
CA ILE A 78 -10.02 -9.67 -4.90
C ILE A 78 -9.22 -8.37 -4.87
N GLN A 79 -8.30 -8.21 -3.92
CA GLN A 79 -7.45 -7.01 -3.87
C GLN A 79 -6.65 -6.87 -5.16
N TRP A 80 -6.05 -7.94 -5.65
CA TRP A 80 -5.29 -7.92 -6.90
C TRP A 80 -6.16 -7.60 -8.13
N THR A 81 -7.35 -8.19 -8.21
CA THR A 81 -8.25 -8.06 -9.38
C THR A 81 -8.83 -6.65 -9.54
N LEU A 82 -8.96 -5.91 -8.44
CA LEU A 82 -9.32 -4.48 -8.47
C LEU A 82 -8.30 -3.65 -9.25
N ASP A 83 -8.77 -2.59 -9.89
CA ASP A 83 -7.90 -1.52 -10.37
C ASP A 83 -7.11 -0.92 -9.20
N PRO A 84 -5.86 -0.43 -9.38
CA PRO A 84 -5.11 0.20 -8.31
C PRO A 84 -5.87 1.28 -7.53
N ALA A 85 -6.68 2.12 -8.20
CA ALA A 85 -7.47 3.14 -7.52
C ALA A 85 -8.60 2.53 -6.67
N GLU A 86 -9.32 1.53 -7.18
CA GLU A 86 -10.36 0.82 -6.44
C GLU A 86 -9.76 0.03 -5.26
N ARG A 87 -8.59 -0.59 -5.45
CA ARG A 87 -7.84 -1.32 -4.43
C ARG A 87 -7.48 -0.40 -3.27
N ASP A 88 -6.90 0.76 -3.57
CA ASP A 88 -6.56 1.77 -2.57
C ASP A 88 -7.80 2.29 -1.85
N ALA A 89 -8.91 2.53 -2.57
CA ALA A 89 -10.16 2.95 -1.96
C ALA A 89 -10.70 1.91 -0.95
N VAL A 90 -10.70 0.63 -1.30
CA VAL A 90 -11.13 -0.46 -0.40
C VAL A 90 -10.23 -0.55 0.82
N LEU A 91 -8.92 -0.54 0.63
CA LEU A 91 -7.95 -0.61 1.73
C LEU A 91 -8.08 0.59 2.69
N ALA A 92 -8.25 1.79 2.14
CA ALA A 92 -8.45 3.00 2.92
C ALA A 92 -9.77 2.97 3.70
N ASN A 93 -10.85 2.44 3.12
CA ASN A 93 -12.14 2.28 3.81
C ASN A 93 -12.05 1.25 4.94
N GLU A 94 -11.42 0.11 4.69
CA GLU A 94 -11.20 -0.91 5.72
C GLU A 94 -10.44 -0.35 6.92
N GLU A 95 -9.34 0.36 6.69
CA GLU A 95 -8.54 0.93 7.78
C GLU A 95 -9.25 2.09 8.47
N ALA A 96 -9.95 2.98 7.75
CA ALA A 96 -10.71 4.05 8.38
C ALA A 96 -11.81 3.49 9.30
N ARG A 97 -12.55 2.47 8.87
CA ARG A 97 -13.66 1.91 9.64
C ARG A 97 -13.23 1.00 10.79
N LYS A 98 -12.08 0.34 10.68
CA LYS A 98 -11.50 -0.54 11.72
C LYS A 98 -10.18 0.03 12.24
N TRP A 99 -10.17 1.33 12.50
CA TRP A 99 -8.95 2.04 12.84
C TRP A 99 -8.35 1.58 14.17
N HIS A 100 -7.03 1.50 14.21
CA HIS A 100 -6.23 1.35 15.42
C HIS A 100 -4.88 2.07 15.25
N PRO A 101 -4.21 2.48 16.36
CA PRO A 101 -2.90 3.18 16.34
C PRO A 101 -1.78 2.53 15.51
N GLY A 102 -1.85 1.20 15.34
CA GLY A 102 -0.89 0.41 14.56
C GLY A 102 -1.20 0.32 13.06
N GLY A 103 -2.35 0.84 12.61
CA GLY A 103 -2.75 0.87 11.20
C GLY A 103 -1.75 1.65 10.34
N ARG A 104 -1.57 1.23 9.09
CA ARG A 104 -0.54 1.77 8.17
C ARG A 104 -1.03 2.02 6.75
N ALA A 105 -2.15 1.44 6.34
CA ALA A 105 -2.67 1.54 4.98
C ALA A 105 -2.94 2.99 4.57
N LEU A 106 -3.54 3.83 5.45
CA LEU A 106 -3.78 5.25 5.16
C LEU A 106 -2.47 6.02 4.95
N VAL A 107 -1.47 5.78 5.81
CA VAL A 107 -0.14 6.39 5.69
C VAL A 107 0.55 5.93 4.41
N GLU A 108 0.49 4.65 4.09
CA GLU A 108 1.11 4.10 2.89
C GLU A 108 0.46 4.62 1.63
N ILE A 109 -0.87 4.60 1.55
CA ILE A 109 -1.63 5.11 0.40
C ILE A 109 -1.30 6.59 0.22
N ALA A 110 -1.37 7.40 1.27
CA ALA A 110 -1.14 8.84 1.16
C ALA A 110 0.33 9.24 0.87
N CYS A 111 1.32 8.47 1.35
CA CYS A 111 2.73 8.84 1.25
C CYS A 111 3.51 8.12 0.13
N THR A 112 3.00 7.01 -0.41
CA THR A 112 3.70 6.19 -1.43
C THR A 112 3.02 6.18 -2.80
N ARG A 113 1.90 6.89 -2.94
CA ARG A 113 1.24 7.16 -4.22
C ARG A 113 1.67 8.52 -4.74
N THR A 114 1.63 8.68 -6.06
CA THR A 114 1.70 10.01 -6.66
C THR A 114 0.42 10.81 -6.35
N PRO A 115 0.45 12.14 -6.46
CA PRO A 115 -0.76 12.95 -6.26
C PRO A 115 -1.93 12.52 -7.14
N SER A 116 -1.66 12.17 -8.41
CA SER A 116 -2.67 11.67 -9.34
C SER A 116 -3.24 10.30 -8.93
N GLN A 117 -2.40 9.39 -8.42
CA GLN A 117 -2.86 8.09 -7.92
C GLN A 117 -3.73 8.24 -6.67
N LEU A 118 -3.33 9.08 -5.72
CA LEU A 118 -4.12 9.37 -4.53
C LEU A 118 -5.46 10.03 -4.90
N PHE A 119 -5.46 10.94 -5.86
CA PHE A 119 -6.68 11.55 -6.38
C PHE A 119 -7.61 10.52 -7.04
N ALA A 120 -7.07 9.64 -7.89
CA ALA A 120 -7.84 8.56 -8.50
C ALA A 120 -8.44 7.61 -7.44
N ALA A 121 -7.69 7.29 -6.37
CA ALA A 121 -8.20 6.49 -5.26
C ALA A 121 -9.39 7.17 -4.56
N LYS A 122 -9.37 8.49 -4.38
CA LYS A 122 -10.52 9.24 -3.83
C LYS A 122 -11.72 9.23 -4.77
N GLN A 123 -11.51 9.35 -6.08
CA GLN A 123 -12.60 9.22 -7.06
C GLN A 123 -13.25 7.84 -6.98
N ALA A 124 -12.44 6.78 -6.94
CA ALA A 124 -12.93 5.41 -6.74
C ALA A 124 -13.64 5.24 -5.38
N TYR A 125 -13.17 5.93 -4.34
CA TYR A 125 -13.82 5.96 -3.03
C TYR A 125 -15.23 6.56 -3.10
N HIS A 126 -15.38 7.71 -3.76
CA HIS A 126 -16.67 8.38 -3.95
C HIS A 126 -17.63 7.49 -4.75
N GLU A 127 -17.13 6.89 -5.83
CA GLU A 127 -17.91 6.01 -6.68
C GLU A 127 -18.42 4.79 -5.91
N ARG A 128 -17.57 4.18 -5.08
CA ARG A 128 -17.90 2.94 -4.36
C ARG A 128 -18.71 3.17 -3.08
N PHE A 129 -18.29 4.10 -2.24
CA PHE A 129 -18.83 4.28 -0.88
C PHE A 129 -19.81 5.44 -0.76
N LYS A 130 -20.00 6.23 -1.82
CA LYS A 130 -20.94 7.37 -1.89
C LYS A 130 -20.67 8.44 -0.83
N ARG A 131 -19.40 8.59 -0.47
CA ARG A 131 -18.86 9.53 0.52
C ARG A 131 -17.37 9.73 0.29
N SER A 132 -16.75 10.69 0.97
CA SER A 132 -15.32 10.98 0.86
C SER A 132 -14.45 10.09 1.75
N LEU A 133 -13.18 9.92 1.37
CA LEU A 133 -12.20 9.27 2.24
C LEU A 133 -11.96 10.12 3.49
N GLU A 134 -11.90 11.44 3.29
CA GLU A 134 -11.65 12.45 4.30
C GLU A 134 -12.70 12.42 5.42
N GLU A 135 -13.98 12.33 5.09
CA GLU A 135 -15.03 12.27 6.10
C GLU A 135 -15.00 10.96 6.91
N ASP A 136 -14.70 9.82 6.27
CA ASP A 136 -14.59 8.54 6.97
C ASP A 136 -13.39 8.54 7.93
N VAL A 137 -12.26 9.08 7.49
CA VAL A 137 -11.07 9.27 8.34
C VAL A 137 -11.39 10.23 9.49
N ALA A 138 -12.07 11.35 9.23
CA ALA A 138 -12.45 12.31 10.26
C ALA A 138 -13.48 11.76 11.26
N ALA A 139 -14.42 10.93 10.80
CA ALA A 139 -15.47 10.35 11.63
C ALA A 139 -14.96 9.24 12.55
N HIS A 140 -14.06 8.38 12.06
CA HIS A 140 -13.66 7.17 12.77
C HIS A 140 -12.34 7.27 13.55
N ILE A 141 -11.44 8.18 13.16
CA ILE A 141 -10.14 8.38 13.84
C ILE A 141 -10.25 9.54 14.81
N THR A 142 -9.57 9.52 15.95
CA THR A 142 -9.66 10.57 17.00
C THR A 142 -8.29 11.14 17.40
N GLY A 143 -8.29 12.28 18.10
CA GLY A 143 -7.10 12.88 18.71
C GLY A 143 -6.01 13.26 17.70
N ASP A 144 -4.76 13.11 18.12
CA ASP A 144 -3.58 13.47 17.31
C ASP A 144 -3.52 12.71 15.98
N TYR A 145 -4.05 11.48 15.94
CA TYR A 145 -4.16 10.71 14.70
C TYR A 145 -5.14 11.35 13.71
N ARG A 146 -6.28 11.87 14.16
CA ARG A 146 -7.20 12.60 13.27
C ARG A 146 -6.51 13.85 12.72
N LYS A 147 -5.83 14.59 13.61
CA LYS A 147 -5.11 15.81 13.28
C LYS A 147 -4.04 15.58 12.21
N LEU A 148 -3.37 14.42 12.25
CA LEU A 148 -2.35 14.01 11.29
C LEU A 148 -2.93 13.40 10.01
N LEU A 149 -3.83 12.43 10.13
CA LEU A 149 -4.26 11.57 9.02
C LEU A 149 -5.27 12.25 8.10
N VAL A 150 -6.15 13.10 8.60
CA VAL A 150 -7.09 13.86 7.75
C VAL A 150 -6.34 14.70 6.72
N PRO A 151 -5.42 15.62 7.09
CA PRO A 151 -4.67 16.38 6.08
C PRO A 151 -3.76 15.49 5.23
N LEU A 152 -3.23 14.39 5.79
CA LEU A 152 -2.39 13.46 5.04
C LEU A 152 -3.14 12.80 3.88
N VAL A 153 -4.39 12.35 4.09
CA VAL A 153 -5.20 11.77 3.00
C VAL A 153 -5.82 12.84 2.11
N THR A 154 -6.04 14.06 2.62
CA THR A 154 -6.65 15.17 1.88
C THR A 154 -5.74 15.76 0.80
N VAL A 155 -4.43 15.77 1.01
CA VAL A 155 -3.48 16.52 0.18
C VAL A 155 -3.48 16.10 -1.30
N TYR A 156 -3.33 17.09 -2.19
CA TYR A 156 -2.86 16.91 -3.57
C TYR A 156 -1.52 17.63 -3.69
N ARG A 157 -0.42 16.89 -3.46
CA ARG A 157 0.92 17.51 -3.36
C ARG A 157 1.40 18.00 -4.72
N TYR A 158 2.22 19.04 -4.69
CA TYR A 158 3.07 19.36 -5.83
C TYR A 158 4.10 18.23 -6.04
N ASP A 159 4.26 17.77 -7.28
CA ASP A 159 5.15 16.65 -7.66
C ASP A 159 6.36 17.10 -8.49
N GLY A 160 6.65 18.41 -8.51
CA GLY A 160 7.83 18.95 -9.18
C GLY A 160 9.13 18.78 -8.37
N PRO A 161 10.30 18.85 -9.03
CA PRO A 161 11.61 18.69 -8.39
C PRO A 161 12.09 19.93 -7.60
N GLU A 162 11.37 21.05 -7.67
CA GLU A 162 11.77 22.34 -7.12
C GLU A 162 11.84 22.29 -5.59
N VAL A 163 12.93 22.86 -5.06
CA VAL A 163 13.24 22.89 -3.62
C VAL A 163 13.61 24.31 -3.22
N ASN A 164 13.03 24.77 -2.11
CA ASN A 164 13.48 25.96 -1.41
C ASN A 164 14.40 25.54 -0.26
N THR A 165 15.71 25.73 -0.45
CA THR A 165 16.75 25.31 0.50
C THR A 165 16.72 26.11 1.80
N SER A 166 16.45 27.42 1.73
CA SER A 166 16.30 28.27 2.92
C SER A 166 15.11 27.82 3.77
N LEU A 167 13.98 27.52 3.12
CA LEU A 167 12.81 26.97 3.79
C LEU A 167 13.12 25.60 4.41
N ALA A 168 13.77 24.69 3.68
CA ALA A 168 14.16 23.38 4.18
C ALA A 168 15.05 23.49 5.44
N HIS A 169 16.00 24.42 5.45
CA HIS A 169 16.85 24.69 6.60
C HIS A 169 16.06 25.20 7.81
N SER A 170 15.13 26.12 7.60
CA SER A 170 14.27 26.65 8.66
C SER A 170 13.30 25.61 9.22
N GLU A 171 12.64 24.84 8.34
CA GLU A 171 11.68 23.81 8.73
C GLU A 171 12.36 22.64 9.44
N ALA A 172 13.62 22.32 9.10
CA ALA A 172 14.40 21.35 9.86
C ALA A 172 14.62 21.77 11.33
N LYS A 173 14.88 23.07 11.58
CA LYS A 173 15.00 23.61 12.95
C LYS A 173 13.67 23.56 13.70
N ILE A 174 12.57 23.95 13.04
CA ILE A 174 11.22 23.88 13.60
C ILE A 174 10.89 22.44 14.00
N LEU A 175 11.12 21.46 13.11
CA LEU A 175 10.92 20.05 13.42
C LEU A 175 11.74 19.61 14.65
N HIS A 176 13.02 20.01 14.72
CA HIS A 176 13.88 19.66 15.85
C HIS A 176 13.37 20.25 17.17
N GLU A 177 13.04 21.55 17.19
CA GLU A 177 12.49 22.23 18.36
C GLU A 177 11.21 21.55 18.87
N LYS A 178 10.23 21.32 17.98
CA LYS A 178 8.95 20.69 18.36
C LYS A 178 9.11 19.25 18.83
N ILE A 179 10.03 18.49 18.22
CA ILE A 179 10.32 17.11 18.65
C ILE A 179 11.05 17.08 19.99
N HIS A 180 12.00 17.98 20.20
CA HIS A 180 12.72 18.14 21.47
C HIS A 180 11.77 18.45 22.63
N ASP A 181 10.79 19.33 22.38
CA ASP A 181 9.77 19.71 23.37
C ASP A 181 8.64 18.67 23.50
N LYS A 182 8.75 17.53 22.81
CA LYS A 182 7.76 16.44 22.76
C LYS A 182 6.39 16.87 22.27
N ALA A 183 6.31 17.97 21.52
CA ALA A 183 5.10 18.47 20.88
C ALA A 183 4.86 17.75 19.54
N TYR A 184 4.76 16.42 19.57
CA TYR A 184 4.78 15.58 18.36
C TYR A 184 3.60 15.82 17.41
N SER A 185 2.48 16.31 17.92
CA SER A 185 1.27 16.68 17.18
C SER A 185 1.12 18.20 16.97
N ASP A 186 2.19 18.98 17.15
CA ASP A 186 2.22 20.42 16.88
C ASP A 186 1.83 20.71 15.41
N ASP A 187 1.13 21.82 15.21
CA ASP A 187 0.62 22.24 13.90
C ASP A 187 1.75 22.35 12.87
N GLU A 188 2.96 22.76 13.28
CA GLU A 188 4.09 22.87 12.37
C GLU A 188 4.60 21.51 11.89
N ILE A 189 4.67 20.50 12.78
CA ILE A 189 5.04 19.13 12.38
C ILE A 189 4.02 18.61 11.37
N ILE A 190 2.72 18.75 11.68
CA ILE A 190 1.64 18.27 10.82
C ILE A 190 1.66 19.02 9.49
N ARG A 191 1.75 20.34 9.49
CA ARG A 191 1.81 21.17 8.28
C ARG A 191 2.96 20.74 7.39
N ILE A 192 4.17 20.60 7.93
CA ILE A 192 5.36 20.22 7.14
C ILE A 192 5.13 18.85 6.52
N LEU A 193 4.82 17.83 7.32
CA LEU A 193 4.68 16.45 6.85
C LEU A 193 3.51 16.26 5.88
N THR A 194 2.41 17.00 6.04
CA THR A 194 1.17 16.77 5.28
C THR A 194 1.00 17.66 4.06
N THR A 195 1.75 18.77 3.94
CA THR A 195 1.53 19.74 2.84
C THR A 195 2.69 19.89 1.86
N ARG A 196 3.95 19.68 2.28
CA ARG A 196 5.12 19.92 1.43
C ARG A 196 5.23 18.91 0.28
N SER A 197 5.85 19.31 -0.84
CA SER A 197 6.18 18.37 -1.93
C SER A 197 7.14 17.29 -1.43
N LYS A 198 7.18 16.15 -2.12
CA LYS A 198 8.14 15.09 -1.78
C LYS A 198 9.58 15.60 -1.86
N ALA A 199 9.93 16.35 -2.92
CA ALA A 199 11.25 16.95 -3.08
C ALA A 199 11.61 17.88 -1.91
N GLN A 200 10.69 18.75 -1.49
CA GLN A 200 10.91 19.65 -0.37
C GLN A 200 11.05 18.91 0.97
N LEU A 201 10.26 17.85 1.20
CA LEU A 201 10.38 17.02 2.41
C LEU A 201 11.75 16.34 2.49
N LEU A 202 12.23 15.76 1.38
CA LEU A 202 13.57 15.16 1.33
C LEU A 202 14.66 16.18 1.64
N ALA A 203 14.56 17.39 1.07
CA ALA A 203 15.50 18.47 1.37
C ALA A 203 15.46 18.89 2.85
N THR A 204 14.27 18.94 3.45
CA THR A 204 14.09 19.27 4.87
C THR A 204 14.69 18.20 5.78
N PHE A 205 14.48 16.91 5.49
CA PHE A 205 15.06 15.82 6.27
C PHE A 205 16.57 15.69 6.10
N ASN A 206 17.10 15.99 4.91
CA ASN A 206 18.55 16.06 4.69
C ASN A 206 19.14 17.23 5.50
N SER A 207 18.52 18.41 5.44
CA SER A 207 18.96 19.56 6.25
C SER A 207 18.88 19.30 7.75
N TYR A 208 17.90 18.53 8.21
CA TYR A 208 17.83 18.05 9.59
C TYR A 208 19.07 17.22 9.94
N ASN A 209 19.39 16.22 9.11
CA ASN A 209 20.56 15.37 9.34
C ASN A 209 21.87 16.15 9.34
N ASP A 210 22.01 17.12 8.43
CA ASP A 210 23.22 17.94 8.33
C ASP A 210 23.40 18.87 9.53
N GLN A 211 22.30 19.39 10.09
CA GLN A 211 22.34 20.31 11.23
C GLN A 211 22.51 19.60 12.58
N PHE A 212 21.89 18.43 12.76
CA PHE A 212 21.82 17.75 14.05
C PHE A 212 22.64 16.46 14.13
N GLY A 213 23.26 16.03 13.03
CA GLY A 213 24.20 14.90 12.98
C GLY A 213 23.55 13.52 12.86
N HIS A 214 22.21 13.44 12.81
CA HIS A 214 21.49 12.18 12.64
C HIS A 214 20.13 12.36 11.95
N PRO A 215 19.56 11.29 11.36
CA PRO A 215 18.24 11.38 10.73
C PRO A 215 17.15 11.64 11.77
N ILE A 216 16.18 12.51 11.44
CA ILE A 216 15.00 12.86 12.26
C ILE A 216 14.28 11.65 12.90
N THR A 217 14.28 10.49 12.23
CA THR A 217 13.67 9.25 12.77
C THR A 217 14.34 8.71 14.03
N LYS A 218 15.52 9.21 14.41
CA LYS A 218 16.22 8.88 15.67
C LYS A 218 15.62 9.62 16.86
N ASP A 219 15.21 10.87 16.69
CA ASP A 219 14.62 11.68 17.76
C ASP A 219 13.17 11.31 18.04
N LEU A 220 12.48 10.75 17.04
CA LEU A 220 11.14 10.20 17.20
C LEU A 220 11.13 8.82 17.87
N LYS A 221 12.02 8.53 18.82
CA LYS A 221 12.12 7.24 19.53
C LYS A 221 12.15 7.38 21.05
N ALA A 222 11.74 8.52 21.58
CA ALA A 222 11.69 8.78 23.02
C ALA A 222 10.91 7.69 23.77
N ASP A 223 9.77 7.25 23.22
CA ASP A 223 9.05 6.05 23.68
C ASP A 223 8.91 5.04 22.53
N PRO A 224 9.55 3.85 22.62
CA PRO A 224 9.41 2.79 21.63
C PRO A 224 7.99 2.22 21.51
N LYS A 225 7.15 2.35 22.53
CA LYS A 225 5.76 1.86 22.56
C LYS A 225 4.75 2.89 22.07
N ASP A 226 5.19 4.12 21.84
CA ASP A 226 4.33 5.18 21.30
C ASP A 226 4.08 4.93 19.79
N GLU A 227 2.84 4.54 19.50
CA GLU A 227 2.36 4.27 18.14
C GLU A 227 2.20 5.54 17.30
N PHE A 228 2.05 6.71 17.91
CA PHE A 228 1.97 7.98 17.18
C PHE A 228 3.36 8.34 16.65
N LEU A 229 4.38 8.22 17.50
CA LEU A 229 5.78 8.25 17.05
C LEU A 229 6.07 7.17 16.00
N GLY A 230 5.49 5.97 16.16
CA GLY A 230 5.50 4.92 15.14
C GLY A 230 4.98 5.38 13.79
N THR A 231 3.87 6.10 13.79
CA THR A 231 3.20 6.63 12.61
C THR A 231 4.01 7.76 11.96
N LEU A 232 4.57 8.69 12.74
CA LEU A 232 5.46 9.75 12.22
C LEU A 232 6.70 9.16 11.55
N ARG A 233 7.34 8.15 12.18
CA ARG A 233 8.47 7.43 11.58
C ARG A 233 8.06 6.72 10.28
N ALA A 234 6.85 6.16 10.22
CA ALA A 234 6.32 5.53 9.01
C ALA A 234 6.17 6.54 7.87
N ILE A 235 5.54 7.70 8.12
CA ILE A 235 5.39 8.79 7.14
C ILE A 235 6.76 9.21 6.58
N ILE A 236 7.73 9.48 7.45
CA ILE A 236 9.08 9.91 7.01
C ILE A 236 9.76 8.83 6.16
N ARG A 237 9.64 7.55 6.53
CA ARG A 237 10.24 6.45 5.76
C ARG A 237 9.53 6.22 4.42
N CYS A 238 8.21 6.36 4.35
CA CYS A 238 7.47 6.30 3.08
C CYS A 238 7.97 7.36 2.09
N PHE A 239 8.33 8.56 2.55
CA PHE A 239 8.91 9.59 1.67
C PHE A 239 10.38 9.33 1.32
N THR A 240 11.20 8.96 2.30
CA THR A 240 12.68 8.90 2.15
C THR A 240 13.19 7.58 1.57
N CYS A 241 12.58 6.46 1.92
CA CYS A 241 13.04 5.12 1.55
C CYS A 241 11.87 4.12 1.54
N PRO A 242 10.90 4.26 0.60
CA PRO A 242 9.70 3.43 0.56
C PRO A 242 10.01 1.93 0.46
N ASP A 243 11.05 1.54 -0.28
CA ASP A 243 11.55 0.17 -0.38
C ASP A 243 11.91 -0.41 1.01
N ARG A 244 12.68 0.34 1.81
CA ARG A 244 13.07 -0.05 3.18
C ARG A 244 11.95 0.10 4.19
N TYR A 245 10.92 0.88 3.88
CA TYR A 245 9.71 0.94 4.67
C TYR A 245 8.92 -0.36 4.47
N PHE A 246 8.60 -0.71 3.23
CA PHE A 246 7.82 -1.90 2.90
C PHE A 246 8.55 -3.19 3.28
N GLU A 247 9.88 -3.27 3.05
CA GLU A 247 10.70 -4.37 3.55
C GLU A 247 10.48 -4.61 5.04
N LYS A 248 10.53 -3.55 5.84
CA LYS A 248 10.39 -3.66 7.29
C LYS A 248 9.00 -4.17 7.67
N VAL A 249 7.94 -3.70 6.99
CA VAL A 249 6.58 -4.14 7.25
C VAL A 249 6.42 -5.62 6.89
N ILE A 250 6.91 -6.05 5.73
CA ILE A 250 6.91 -7.46 5.33
C ILE A 250 7.69 -8.32 6.33
N ARG A 251 8.89 -7.89 6.74
CA ARG A 251 9.71 -8.61 7.71
C ARG A 251 9.02 -8.77 9.07
N LEU A 252 8.27 -7.75 9.50
CA LEU A 252 7.48 -7.85 10.73
C LEU A 252 6.26 -8.75 10.53
N ALA A 253 5.64 -8.74 9.35
CA ALA A 253 4.52 -9.60 9.01
C ALA A 253 4.90 -11.09 8.97
N LEU A 254 6.13 -11.42 8.55
CA LEU A 254 6.64 -12.80 8.47
C LEU A 254 7.40 -13.24 9.74
N GLY A 255 7.89 -12.30 10.57
CA GLY A 255 8.81 -12.61 11.67
C GLY A 255 8.15 -12.97 13.01
N GLY A 256 6.82 -13.05 13.08
CA GLY A 256 6.05 -13.26 14.30
C GLY A 256 5.69 -14.72 14.59
N MET A 257 4.95 -14.94 15.68
CA MET A 257 4.27 -16.22 15.91
C MET A 257 3.01 -16.25 15.04
N GLY A 258 3.18 -16.73 13.80
CA GLY A 258 2.19 -16.60 12.73
C GLY A 258 2.50 -15.44 11.77
N THR A 259 1.64 -15.27 10.77
CA THR A 259 1.85 -14.31 9.69
C THR A 259 0.81 -13.20 9.76
N ASP A 260 1.20 -11.93 9.65
CA ASP A 260 0.25 -10.84 9.40
C ASP A 260 -0.12 -10.82 7.91
N GLU A 261 -1.08 -11.67 7.54
CA GLU A 261 -1.49 -11.81 6.14
C GLU A 261 -2.15 -10.56 5.57
N ASN A 262 -2.72 -9.69 6.41
CA ASN A 262 -3.30 -8.43 5.96
C ASN A 262 -2.21 -7.47 5.47
N SER A 263 -1.13 -7.32 6.23
CA SER A 263 0.02 -6.51 5.80
C SER A 263 0.74 -7.14 4.61
N LEU A 264 0.92 -8.46 4.60
CA LEU A 264 1.60 -9.17 3.51
C LEU A 264 0.82 -9.04 2.19
N THR A 265 -0.48 -9.38 2.19
CA THR A 265 -1.38 -9.22 1.04
C THR A 265 -1.45 -7.76 0.61
N ARG A 266 -1.62 -6.86 1.59
CA ARG A 266 -1.33 -5.42 1.59
C ARG A 266 -0.31 -5.02 0.53
N ILE A 267 0.91 -5.38 0.86
CA ILE A 267 2.10 -4.87 0.18
C ILE A 267 2.29 -5.58 -1.15
N ILE A 268 2.13 -6.90 -1.20
CA ILE A 268 2.35 -7.65 -2.45
C ILE A 268 1.36 -7.18 -3.51
N THR A 269 0.06 -7.15 -3.20
CA THR A 269 -0.96 -6.75 -4.18
C THR A 269 -0.80 -5.30 -4.60
N THR A 270 -0.47 -4.37 -3.69
CA THR A 270 -0.36 -2.95 -4.07
C THR A 270 0.95 -2.56 -4.75
N ARG A 271 2.04 -3.34 -4.57
CA ARG A 271 3.37 -2.96 -5.06
C ARG A 271 3.85 -3.79 -6.25
N ALA A 272 3.22 -4.93 -6.56
CA ALA A 272 3.64 -5.83 -7.65
C ALA A 272 3.72 -5.15 -9.03
N GLU A 273 2.88 -4.14 -9.29
CA GLU A 273 2.87 -3.35 -10.53
C GLU A 273 3.74 -2.07 -10.46
N VAL A 274 4.45 -1.84 -9.34
CA VAL A 274 5.13 -0.56 -9.05
C VAL A 274 6.62 -0.75 -8.80
N ASP A 275 6.97 -1.23 -7.61
CA ASP A 275 8.34 -1.27 -7.08
C ASP A 275 8.64 -2.50 -6.22
N LEU A 276 7.79 -3.56 -6.28
CA LEU A 276 8.00 -4.78 -5.49
C LEU A 276 9.35 -5.44 -5.77
N LYS A 277 9.95 -5.24 -6.95
CA LYS A 277 11.32 -5.71 -7.23
C LYS A 277 12.37 -5.01 -6.36
N LEU A 278 12.26 -3.71 -6.16
CA LEU A 278 13.16 -2.96 -5.25
C LEU A 278 12.91 -3.36 -3.79
N ILE A 279 11.66 -3.62 -3.41
CA ILE A 279 11.30 -4.11 -2.08
C ILE A 279 11.92 -5.50 -1.84
N LYS A 280 11.89 -6.41 -2.84
CA LYS A 280 12.54 -7.73 -2.79
C LYS A 280 14.04 -7.60 -2.60
N GLU A 281 14.70 -6.73 -3.36
CA GLU A 281 16.15 -6.46 -3.22
C GLU A 281 16.50 -5.93 -1.83
N ALA A 282 15.71 -4.99 -1.31
CA ALA A 282 15.86 -4.48 0.06
C ALA A 282 15.67 -5.59 1.10
N TYR A 283 14.68 -6.47 0.92
CA TYR A 283 14.40 -7.61 1.79
C TYR A 283 15.55 -8.62 1.80
N GLN A 284 16.03 -9.03 0.62
CA GLN A 284 17.17 -9.93 0.48
C GLN A 284 18.41 -9.35 1.18
N LYS A 285 18.71 -8.07 0.93
CA LYS A 285 19.87 -7.39 1.52
C LYS A 285 19.78 -7.31 3.04
N ARG A 286 18.57 -7.17 3.60
CA ARG A 286 18.36 -7.00 5.04
C ARG A 286 18.27 -8.33 5.79
N ASN A 287 17.71 -9.37 5.17
CA ASN A 287 17.34 -10.63 5.82
C ASN A 287 18.17 -11.83 5.34
N SER A 288 19.00 -11.67 4.31
CA SER A 288 19.83 -12.71 3.70
C SER A 288 19.03 -13.90 3.14
N VAL A 289 17.71 -13.73 2.93
CA VAL A 289 16.80 -14.75 2.40
C VAL A 289 15.89 -14.11 1.35
N PRO A 290 15.68 -14.75 0.18
CA PRO A 290 14.83 -14.20 -0.86
C PRO A 290 13.40 -14.04 -0.35
N LEU A 291 12.71 -12.97 -0.76
CA LEU A 291 11.37 -12.69 -0.26
C LEU A 291 10.41 -13.83 -0.61
N GLU A 292 10.53 -14.39 -1.81
CA GLU A 292 9.77 -15.53 -2.30
C GLU A 292 9.95 -16.74 -1.39
N ARG A 293 11.19 -17.03 -1.00
CA ARG A 293 11.49 -18.13 -0.08
C ARG A 293 10.94 -17.88 1.32
N ALA A 294 10.95 -16.64 1.79
CA ALA A 294 10.36 -16.30 3.08
C ALA A 294 8.83 -16.46 3.04
N VAL A 295 8.16 -15.99 1.98
CA VAL A 295 6.71 -16.15 1.80
C VAL A 295 6.31 -17.61 1.65
N ALA A 296 7.02 -18.40 0.85
CA ALA A 296 6.77 -19.84 0.69
C ALA A 296 6.96 -20.64 1.99
N LYS A 297 7.73 -20.12 2.95
CA LYS A 297 7.91 -20.76 4.25
C LYS A 297 6.76 -20.48 5.22
N ASP A 298 6.20 -19.27 5.17
CA ASP A 298 5.24 -18.76 6.16
C ASP A 298 3.79 -18.72 5.64
N THR A 299 3.56 -19.13 4.39
CA THR A 299 2.24 -19.24 3.76
C THR A 299 2.06 -20.64 3.18
N THR A 300 0.83 -21.01 2.79
CA THR A 300 0.53 -22.34 2.21
C THR A 300 -0.60 -22.26 1.19
N ARG A 301 -0.68 -23.27 0.31
CA ARG A 301 -1.79 -23.52 -0.65
C ARG A 301 -2.00 -22.34 -1.61
N ASP A 302 -3.22 -22.13 -2.08
CA ASP A 302 -3.54 -21.15 -3.14
C ASP A 302 -3.21 -19.70 -2.72
N TYR A 303 -3.21 -19.42 -1.41
CA TYR A 303 -2.74 -18.14 -0.89
C TYR A 303 -1.22 -17.96 -1.08
N GLU A 304 -0.42 -19.00 -0.84
CA GLU A 304 1.01 -18.96 -1.18
C GLU A 304 1.19 -18.80 -2.70
N ASP A 305 0.49 -19.60 -3.49
CA ASP A 305 0.64 -19.65 -4.95
C ASP A 305 0.39 -18.27 -5.59
N ILE A 306 -0.68 -17.56 -5.20
CA ILE A 306 -0.93 -16.21 -5.73
C ILE A 306 0.13 -15.20 -5.28
N LEU A 307 0.59 -15.25 -4.03
CA LEU A 307 1.60 -14.32 -3.56
C LEU A 307 2.93 -14.54 -4.26
N LEU A 308 3.32 -15.80 -4.48
CA LEU A 308 4.52 -16.17 -5.23
C LEU A 308 4.43 -15.74 -6.70
N ALA A 309 3.27 -15.94 -7.35
CA ALA A 309 3.05 -15.46 -8.70
C ALA A 309 3.20 -13.92 -8.80
N LEU A 310 2.63 -13.16 -7.85
CA LEU A 310 2.77 -11.70 -7.81
C LEU A 310 4.18 -11.23 -7.44
N LEU A 311 4.96 -12.06 -6.75
CA LEU A 311 6.39 -11.82 -6.52
C LEU A 311 7.24 -12.14 -7.76
N GLY A 312 6.67 -12.74 -8.80
CA GLY A 312 7.39 -13.16 -10.01
C GLY A 312 8.27 -14.39 -9.77
N ALA A 313 7.85 -15.28 -8.87
CA ALA A 313 8.45 -16.61 -8.75
C ALA A 313 7.95 -17.49 -9.91
N GLU A 314 8.88 -18.20 -10.56
CA GLU A 314 8.61 -19.23 -11.57
C GLU A 314 8.71 -20.62 -10.93
#